data_AF-A0A1F8M9F0-F1
#
_entry.id   AF-A0A1F8M9F0-F1
#
_cell.length_a   1.000
_cell.length_b   1.000
_cell.length_c   1.000
_cell.angle_alpha   90.00
_cell.angle_beta   90.00
_cell.angle_gamma   90.00
#
_symmetry.space_group_name_H-M   'P 1'
#
loop_
_entity.id
_entity.type
_entity.pdbx_description
1 polymer ?
#
loop_
_entity_poly.entity_id
_entity_poly.type
_entity_poly.pdbx_seq_one_letter_code
_entity_poly.pdbx_strand_id
1 'polypeptide(L)'
;MGKSKIEEALPKTKGGLPWQAFAIVGDKEDPETWKLPHHTRAIFRAIQGKIGHYKTTDWEHLSAAVAAVSPGGFRGKRVEATEQQILDAARHLARHYSENGKPVPDTLAVLME
;
A
#
# COMPACT_ATOMS: atom_id res chain seq x y z
N MET A 1 -19.72 -17.38 -11.85
CA MET A 1 -19.77 -16.48 -10.67
C MET A 1 -18.75 -15.38 -10.89
N GLY A 2 -19.23 -14.14 -11.00
CA GLY A 2 -18.48 -13.00 -11.54
C GLY A 2 -17.31 -12.61 -10.65
N LYS A 3 -16.15 -12.45 -11.29
CA LYS A 3 -15.03 -11.69 -10.71
C LYS A 3 -15.54 -10.28 -10.43
N SER A 4 -15.41 -9.83 -9.20
CA SER A 4 -16.00 -8.55 -8.77
C SER A 4 -15.44 -7.43 -9.63
N LYS A 5 -16.33 -6.59 -10.18
CA LYS A 5 -16.04 -5.42 -11.05
C LYS A 5 -14.91 -4.49 -10.56
N ILE A 6 -14.50 -4.63 -9.30
CA ILE A 6 -13.37 -3.96 -8.67
C ILE A 6 -12.03 -4.40 -9.28
N GLU A 7 -11.88 -5.67 -9.70
CA GLU A 7 -10.63 -6.20 -10.27
C GLU A 7 -10.34 -5.71 -11.70
N GLU A 8 -11.38 -5.29 -12.44
CA GLU A 8 -11.26 -4.84 -13.83
C GLU A 8 -11.04 -3.33 -13.97
N ALA A 9 -11.31 -2.55 -12.91
CA ALA A 9 -11.29 -1.08 -12.94
C ALA A 9 -9.94 -0.46 -12.55
N LEU A 10 -8.95 -1.25 -12.13
CA LEU A 10 -7.67 -0.73 -11.66
C LEU A 10 -6.58 -0.97 -12.72
N PRO A 11 -5.83 0.08 -13.14
CA PRO A 11 -4.81 -0.05 -14.17
C PRO A 11 -3.77 -1.10 -13.76
N LYS A 12 -3.60 -2.11 -14.61
CA LYS A 12 -2.69 -3.23 -14.37
C LYS A 12 -1.26 -2.78 -14.62
N THR A 13 -0.44 -2.86 -13.58
CA THR A 13 1.01 -2.60 -13.66
C THR A 13 1.72 -3.86 -14.16
N LYS A 14 3.03 -3.79 -14.45
CA LYS A 14 3.85 -4.89 -15.02
C LYS A 14 3.76 -6.21 -14.21
N GLY A 15 3.31 -6.17 -12.95
CA GLY A 15 3.08 -7.32 -12.07
C GLY A 15 1.61 -7.70 -11.80
N GLY A 16 0.63 -7.05 -12.43
CA GLY A 16 -0.80 -7.34 -12.24
C GLY A 16 -1.38 -6.90 -10.89
N LEU A 17 -0.67 -6.07 -10.13
CA LEU A 17 -1.10 -5.55 -8.84
C LEU A 17 -1.84 -4.21 -9.00
N PRO A 18 -2.84 -3.93 -8.14
CA PRO A 18 -3.55 -2.65 -8.12
C PRO A 18 -2.65 -1.53 -7.57
N TRP A 19 -2.81 -0.29 -8.03
CA TRP A 19 -1.95 0.86 -7.66
C TRP A 19 -1.88 1.10 -6.13
N GLN A 20 -2.95 0.75 -5.40
CA GLN A 20 -3.03 0.82 -3.93
C GLN A 20 -1.99 -0.07 -3.23
N ALA A 21 -1.52 -1.12 -3.88
CA ALA A 21 -0.46 -1.98 -3.35
C ALA A 21 0.92 -1.31 -3.40
N PHE A 22 1.08 -0.19 -4.11
CA PHE A 22 2.36 0.48 -4.34
C PHE A 22 2.47 1.82 -3.63
N ALA A 23 1.53 2.07 -2.74
CA ALA A 23 1.30 3.37 -2.18
C ALA A 23 2.59 3.87 -1.49
N ILE A 24 3.25 4.85 -2.14
CA ILE A 24 3.43 6.24 -1.67
C ILE A 24 4.85 6.76 -1.97
N VAL A 25 5.85 5.89 -2.09
CA VAL A 25 7.20 6.32 -2.41
C VAL A 25 7.55 5.81 -3.80
N GLY A 26 7.55 6.71 -4.78
CA GLY A 26 7.94 6.42 -6.16
C GLY A 26 7.18 7.27 -7.18
N ASP A 27 7.78 7.46 -8.35
CA ASP A 27 7.16 8.09 -9.51
C ASP A 27 6.00 7.23 -10.02
N LYS A 28 4.80 7.80 -10.15
CA LYS A 28 3.59 7.12 -10.65
C LYS A 28 3.79 6.47 -12.03
N GLU A 29 4.74 6.96 -12.82
CA GLU A 29 5.04 6.50 -14.18
C GLU A 29 6.22 5.51 -14.21
N ASP A 30 6.98 5.40 -13.12
CA ASP A 30 8.10 4.46 -12.97
C ASP A 30 7.88 3.49 -11.77
N PRO A 31 7.31 2.30 -12.03
CA PRO A 31 7.05 1.28 -11.03
C PRO A 31 8.29 0.74 -10.29
N GLU A 32 9.50 0.93 -10.81
CA GLU A 32 10.72 0.47 -10.13
C GLU A 32 11.06 1.32 -8.91
N THR A 33 10.54 2.55 -8.87
CA THR A 33 10.72 3.45 -7.74
C THR A 33 9.73 3.18 -6.59
N TRP A 34 8.70 2.36 -6.84
CA TRP A 34 7.61 2.11 -5.91
C TRP A 34 8.06 1.30 -4.69
N LYS A 35 7.75 1.81 -3.50
CA LYS A 35 7.94 1.09 -2.23
C LYS A 35 6.65 0.37 -1.86
N LEU A 36 6.66 -0.95 -2.02
CA LEU A 36 5.55 -1.82 -1.66
C LEU A 36 5.50 -1.99 -0.13
N PRO A 37 4.32 -1.91 0.53
CA PRO A 37 4.14 -2.38 1.90
C PRO A 37 4.20 -3.91 2.01
N HIS A 38 4.50 -4.60 0.91
CA HIS A 38 4.63 -6.04 0.79
C HIS A 38 5.97 -6.42 0.17
N HIS A 39 6.52 -7.56 0.59
CA HIS A 39 7.68 -8.14 -0.07
C HIS A 39 7.28 -8.66 -1.46
N THR A 40 7.87 -8.12 -2.53
CA THR A 40 7.51 -8.41 -3.94
C THR A 40 7.45 -9.91 -4.22
N ARG A 41 8.42 -10.70 -3.75
CA ARG A 41 8.39 -12.16 -3.94
C ARG A 41 7.27 -12.86 -3.16
N ALA A 42 6.89 -12.32 -2.00
CA ALA A 42 5.85 -12.91 -1.16
C ALA A 42 4.45 -12.61 -1.73
N ILE A 43 4.22 -11.41 -2.28
CA ILE A 43 2.94 -11.05 -2.87
C ILE A 43 2.60 -11.95 -4.07
N PHE A 44 3.57 -12.26 -4.94
CA PHE A 44 3.35 -13.21 -6.04
C PHE A 44 3.01 -14.61 -5.55
N ARG A 45 3.62 -15.06 -4.44
CA ARG A 45 3.28 -16.34 -3.82
C ARG A 45 1.90 -16.32 -3.19
N ALA A 46 1.47 -15.20 -2.61
CA ALA A 46 0.12 -15.06 -2.06
C ALA A 46 -0.96 -15.04 -3.14
N ILE A 47 -0.72 -14.35 -4.26
CA ILE A 47 -1.59 -14.36 -5.46
C ILE A 47 -1.74 -15.80 -5.98
N GLN A 48 -0.66 -16.57 -5.97
CA GLN A 48 -0.68 -17.98 -6.36
C GLN A 48 -1.29 -18.91 -5.29
N GLY A 49 -1.82 -18.38 -4.19
CA GLY A 49 -2.40 -19.16 -3.08
C GLY A 49 -1.37 -19.96 -2.27
N LYS A 50 -0.07 -19.75 -2.50
CA LYS A 50 1.02 -20.53 -1.87
C LYS A 50 1.34 -20.08 -0.45
N ILE A 51 1.01 -18.85 -0.09
CA ILE A 51 1.13 -18.31 1.26
C ILE A 51 -0.06 -17.39 1.56
N GLY A 52 -0.39 -17.20 2.84
CA GLY A 52 -1.40 -16.22 3.25
C GLY A 52 -0.95 -14.79 2.93
N HIS A 53 -1.90 -13.93 2.50
CA HIS A 53 -1.63 -12.53 2.13
C HIS A 53 -1.00 -11.73 3.29
N TYR A 54 -1.38 -12.01 4.54
CA TYR A 54 -0.80 -11.37 5.73
C TYR A 54 0.69 -11.69 5.96
N LYS A 55 1.21 -12.80 5.40
CA LYS A 55 2.65 -13.14 5.49
C LYS A 55 3.52 -12.36 4.51
N THR A 56 2.93 -11.44 3.76
CA THR A 56 3.65 -10.70 2.72
C THR A 56 4.02 -9.30 3.14
N THR A 57 3.52 -8.80 4.27
CA THR A 57 3.79 -7.42 4.75
C THR A 57 5.29 -7.22 5.00
N ASP A 58 5.84 -6.22 4.34
CA ASP A 58 7.20 -5.72 4.56
C ASP A 58 7.11 -4.54 5.53
N TRP A 59 7.43 -4.80 6.80
CA TRP A 59 7.27 -3.81 7.87
C TRP A 59 8.21 -2.61 7.75
N GLU A 60 9.37 -2.79 7.11
CA GLU A 60 10.31 -1.70 6.85
C GLU A 60 9.71 -0.74 5.83
N HIS A 61 9.22 -1.28 4.70
CA HIS A 61 8.61 -0.49 3.65
C HIS A 61 7.23 0.06 4.04
N LEU A 62 6.46 -0.66 4.86
CA LEU A 62 5.20 -0.18 5.41
C LEU A 62 5.41 1.08 6.26
N SER A 63 6.43 1.10 7.12
CA SER A 63 6.72 2.25 7.97
C SER A 63 7.14 3.48 7.15
N ALA A 64 7.92 3.28 6.07
CA ALA A 64 8.27 4.33 5.14
C ALA A 64 7.05 4.88 4.38
N ALA A 65 6.13 4.00 3.97
CA ALA A 65 4.88 4.38 3.33
C ALA A 65 4.00 5.24 4.26
N VAL A 66 3.84 4.84 5.54
CA VAL A 66 3.13 5.64 6.56
C VAL A 66 3.73 7.04 6.69
N ALA A 67 5.06 7.15 6.78
CA ALA A 67 5.72 8.46 6.86
C ALA A 67 5.45 9.31 5.61
N ALA A 68 5.42 8.72 4.42
CA ALA A 68 5.30 9.45 3.18
C ALA A 68 3.87 9.99 2.89
N VAL A 69 2.81 9.43 3.49
CA VAL A 69 1.46 10.05 3.48
C VAL A 69 1.25 11.10 4.56
N SER A 70 2.07 11.04 5.62
CA SER A 70 1.99 11.99 6.72
C SER A 70 2.23 13.44 6.24
N PRO A 71 1.73 14.46 6.97
CA PRO A 71 2.00 15.86 6.65
C PRO A 71 3.49 16.20 6.55
N GLY A 72 4.34 15.56 7.37
CA GLY A 72 5.79 15.76 7.36
C GLY A 72 6.54 14.99 6.25
N GLY A 73 5.86 14.04 5.60
CA GLY A 73 6.43 13.20 4.56
C GLY A 73 7.56 12.28 5.03
N PHE A 74 8.10 11.50 4.10
CA PHE A 74 9.28 10.68 4.34
C PHE A 74 10.53 11.45 3.92
N ARG A 75 11.47 11.63 4.86
CA ARG A 75 12.66 12.46 4.66
C ARG A 75 12.33 13.89 4.18
N GLY A 76 11.23 14.45 4.69
CA GLY A 76 10.76 15.79 4.34
C GLY A 76 10.02 15.89 3.00
N LYS A 77 9.76 14.77 2.32
CA LYS A 77 8.99 14.73 1.08
C LYS A 77 7.71 13.94 1.25
N ARG A 78 6.57 14.62 1.08
CA ARG A 78 5.26 13.98 1.02
C ARG A 78 5.04 13.40 -0.37
N VAL A 79 4.21 12.36 -0.45
CA VAL A 79 3.72 11.86 -1.74
C VAL A 79 2.96 12.94 -2.48
N GLU A 80 3.18 13.01 -3.78
CA GLU A 80 2.37 13.80 -4.69
C GLU A 80 1.14 13.00 -5.08
N ALA A 81 0.03 13.25 -4.39
CA ALA A 81 -1.23 12.57 -4.58
C ALA A 81 -2.39 13.50 -4.19
N THR A 82 -3.58 13.24 -4.72
CA THR A 82 -4.79 13.92 -4.28
C THR A 82 -5.13 13.52 -2.85
N GLU A 83 -5.89 14.35 -2.15
CA GLU A 83 -6.36 14.07 -0.79
C GLU A 83 -7.06 12.70 -0.71
N GLN A 84 -7.97 12.41 -1.65
CA GLN A 84 -8.65 11.13 -1.71
C GLN A 84 -7.69 9.94 -1.87
N GLN A 85 -6.65 10.08 -2.68
CA GLN A 85 -5.63 9.03 -2.85
C GLN A 85 -4.82 8.81 -1.56
N ILE A 86 -4.54 9.87 -0.82
CA ILE A 86 -3.87 9.80 0.48
C ILE A 86 -4.76 9.08 1.50
N LEU A 87 -6.06 9.39 1.54
CA LEU A 87 -7.04 8.71 2.40
C LEU A 87 -7.13 7.22 2.09
N ASP A 88 -7.25 6.86 0.80
CA ASP A 88 -7.34 5.47 0.38
C ASP A 88 -6.07 4.68 0.71
N ALA A 89 -4.91 5.32 0.55
CA ALA A 89 -3.64 4.74 0.94
C ALA A 89 -3.53 4.57 2.46
N ALA A 90 -3.94 5.58 3.26
CA ALA A 90 -3.93 5.49 4.71
C ALA A 90 -4.81 4.33 5.23
N ARG A 91 -6.00 4.16 4.66
CA ARG A 91 -6.89 3.02 4.97
C ARG A 91 -6.28 1.68 4.59
N HIS A 92 -5.63 1.59 3.43
CA HIS A 92 -4.93 0.38 3.01
C HIS A 92 -3.78 0.02 3.95
N LEU A 93 -2.96 1.01 4.33
CA LEU A 93 -1.87 0.83 5.30
C LEU A 93 -2.41 0.40 6.68
N ALA A 94 -3.46 1.05 7.18
CA ALA A 94 -4.07 0.73 8.47
C ALA A 94 -4.60 -0.71 8.52
N ARG A 95 -5.14 -1.20 7.39
CA ARG A 95 -5.58 -2.60 7.25
C ARG A 95 -4.44 -3.60 7.43
N HIS A 96 -3.22 -3.30 6.96
CA HIS A 96 -2.07 -4.17 7.21
C HIS A 96 -1.73 -4.30 8.69
N TYR A 97 -1.85 -3.20 9.45
CA TYR A 97 -1.64 -3.23 10.90
C TYR A 97 -2.73 -4.07 11.58
N SER A 98 -4.01 -3.82 11.31
CA SER A 98 -5.11 -4.51 11.96
C SER A 98 -5.18 -6.01 11.63
N GLU A 99 -4.99 -6.40 10.37
CA GLU A 99 -5.00 -7.82 9.96
C GLU A 99 -3.83 -8.63 10.55
N ASN A 100 -2.74 -7.96 10.96
CA ASN A 100 -1.60 -8.58 11.62
C ASN A 100 -1.62 -8.39 13.16
N GLY A 101 -2.74 -7.93 13.74
CA GLY A 101 -2.88 -7.74 15.18
C GLY A 101 -1.93 -6.69 15.76
N LYS A 102 -1.50 -5.72 14.94
CA LYS A 102 -0.67 -4.60 15.37
C LYS A 102 -1.49 -3.33 15.57
N PRO A 103 -1.08 -2.44 16.48
CA PRO A 103 -1.74 -1.14 16.66
C PRO A 103 -1.59 -0.30 15.39
N VAL A 104 -2.67 0.35 14.97
CA VAL A 104 -2.65 1.32 13.87
C VAL A 104 -1.91 2.57 14.34
N PRO A 105 -0.92 3.09 13.59
CA PRO A 105 -0.23 4.32 13.96
C PRO A 105 -1.15 5.53 14.02
N ASP A 106 -0.97 6.41 15.01
CA ASP A 106 -1.74 7.66 15.18
C ASP A 106 -1.70 8.52 13.90
N THR A 107 -0.57 8.53 13.20
CA THR A 107 -0.41 9.22 11.92
C THR A 107 -1.44 8.78 10.89
N LEU A 108 -1.77 7.49 10.85
CA LEU A 108 -2.82 6.98 9.96
C LEU A 108 -4.21 7.28 10.52
N ALA A 109 -4.40 7.17 11.84
CA ALA A 109 -5.67 7.47 12.49
C ALA A 109 -6.12 8.92 12.21
N VAL A 110 -5.23 9.89 12.42
CA VAL A 110 -5.48 11.32 12.16
C VAL A 110 -5.81 11.60 10.69
N LEU A 111 -5.22 10.86 9.75
CA LEU A 111 -5.52 11.02 8.33
C LEU A 111 -6.91 10.48 7.96
N MET A 112 -7.53 9.63 8.79
CA MET A 112 -8.78 8.96 8.48
C MET A 112 -10.00 9.49 9.25
N GLU A 113 -9.79 10.42 10.19
CA GLU A 113 -10.85 11.18 10.88
C GLU A 113 -11.50 12.22 9.95
#